data_AF-A0A7C3Q926-F1
#
_entry.id   AF-A0A7C3Q926-F1
#
_cell.length_a   1.000
_cell.length_b   1.000
_cell.length_c   1.000
_cell.angle_alpha   90.00
_cell.angle_beta   90.00
_cell.angle_gamma   90.00
#
_symmetry.space_group_name_H-M   'P 1'
#
loop_
_entity.id
_entity.type
_entity.pdbx_description
1 polymer ?
#
loop_
_entity_poly.entity_id
_entity_poly.type
_entity_poly.pdbx_seq_one_letter_code
_entity_poly.pdbx_strand_id
1 'polypeptide(L)'
;LTLPSGEMRRVPADCLATIGQVGNGDHRLRRLGKAGLSRLMGRRPITRGMAKSHHAHPLGGGSGRSKGNRPPCGPTGVLAKGGDTRNKKQPSTKLIIRRRTSKRYGVKST
;
A
#
# COMPACT_ATOMS: atom_id res chain seq x y z
N LEU A 1 -9.85 -9.28 17.78
CA LEU A 1 -10.76 -8.55 16.87
C LEU A 1 -10.32 -8.71 15.42
N THR A 2 -11.26 -8.63 14.47
CA THR A 2 -10.99 -8.64 13.04
C THR A 2 -10.98 -7.20 12.53
N LEU A 3 -9.84 -6.77 11.98
CA LEU A 3 -9.66 -5.42 11.45
C LEU A 3 -10.35 -5.25 10.09
N PRO A 4 -10.64 -4.02 9.64
CA PRO A 4 -11.16 -3.75 8.28
C PRO A 4 -10.25 -4.27 7.16
N SER A 5 -8.96 -4.50 7.45
CA SER A 5 -8.00 -5.13 6.55
C SER A 5 -8.22 -6.64 6.36
N GLY A 6 -9.06 -7.27 7.19
CA GLY A 6 -9.23 -8.72 7.30
C GLY A 6 -8.19 -9.42 8.20
N GLU A 7 -7.29 -8.65 8.84
CA GLU A 7 -6.33 -9.18 9.82
C GLU A 7 -7.02 -9.49 11.15
N MET A 8 -6.72 -10.65 11.75
CA MET A 8 -7.14 -10.97 13.12
C MET A 8 -6.02 -10.65 14.10
N ARG A 9 -6.31 -9.78 15.06
CA ARG A 9 -5.33 -9.26 16.02
C ARG A 9 -5.88 -9.24 17.45
N ARG A 10 -5.02 -9.57 18.41
CA ARG A 10 -5.26 -9.38 19.85
C ARG A 10 -5.09 -7.91 20.21
N VAL A 11 -6.04 -7.39 20.96
CA VAL A 11 -6.02 -6.04 21.52
C VAL A 11 -6.35 -6.19 23.01
N PRO A 12 -5.72 -5.42 23.91
CA PRO A 12 -6.04 -5.44 25.34
C PRO A 12 -7.54 -5.25 25.58
N ALA A 13 -8.08 -5.93 26.59
CA ALA A 13 -9.50 -5.84 26.93
C ALA A 13 -9.91 -4.44 27.38
N ASP A 14 -8.97 -3.70 27.99
CA ASP A 14 -9.19 -2.35 28.53
C ASP A 14 -9.24 -1.27 27.44
N CYS A 15 -9.04 -1.63 26.17
CA CYS A 15 -9.12 -0.67 25.07
C CYS A 15 -10.58 -0.22 24.84
N LEU A 16 -10.78 1.09 24.74
CA LEU A 16 -12.07 1.68 24.39
C LEU A 16 -12.45 1.38 22.94
N ALA A 17 -13.74 1.15 22.72
CA ALA A 17 -14.32 0.98 21.40
C ALA A 17 -15.73 1.61 21.35
N THR A 18 -16.10 2.11 20.18
CA THR A 18 -17.45 2.62 19.91
C THR A 18 -18.23 1.58 19.11
N ILE A 19 -19.49 1.38 19.48
CA ILE A 19 -20.39 0.46 18.76
C ILE A 19 -20.84 1.13 17.45
N GLY A 20 -20.71 0.40 16.34
CA GLY A 20 -21.19 0.82 15.03
C GLY A 20 -20.13 0.80 13.93
N GLN A 21 -20.50 1.30 12.76
CA GLN A 21 -19.60 1.47 11.61
C GLN A 21 -19.32 2.96 11.40
N VAL A 22 -18.15 3.27 10.83
CA VAL A 22 -17.84 4.64 10.41
C VAL A 22 -18.80 5.03 9.28
N GLY A 23 -19.42 6.21 9.38
CA GLY A 23 -20.34 6.74 8.37
C GLY A 23 -19.67 7.03 7.02
N ASN A 24 -20.48 7.45 6.04
CA ASN A 24 -20.03 7.77 4.67
C ASN A 24 -19.45 6.56 3.90
N GLY A 25 -20.18 5.44 3.87
CA GLY A 25 -19.79 4.24 3.13
C GLY A 25 -19.63 4.46 1.61
N ASP A 26 -20.39 5.38 1.04
CA ASP A 26 -20.36 5.73 -0.39
C ASP A 26 -19.14 6.56 -0.79
N HIS A 27 -18.32 6.99 0.16
CA HIS A 27 -17.09 7.72 -0.13
C HIS A 27 -16.18 6.99 -1.14
N ARG A 28 -16.22 5.64 -1.17
CA ARG A 28 -15.48 4.83 -2.14
C ARG A 28 -15.93 5.05 -3.60
N LEU A 29 -17.19 5.42 -3.81
CA LEU A 29 -17.78 5.59 -5.15
C LEU A 29 -17.47 6.98 -5.74
N ARG A 30 -16.98 7.92 -4.93
CA ARG A 30 -16.68 9.29 -5.35
C ARG A 30 -15.63 9.36 -6.45
N ARG A 31 -15.97 9.99 -7.57
CA ARG A 31 -15.03 10.34 -8.66
C ARG A 31 -14.60 11.81 -8.54
N LEU A 32 -13.31 12.09 -8.72
CA LEU A 32 -12.77 13.46 -8.59
C LEU A 32 -13.04 14.37 -9.80
N GLY A 33 -13.23 13.79 -10.99
CA GLY A 33 -13.55 14.51 -12.23
C GLY A 33 -12.39 15.29 -12.87
N LYS A 34 -11.66 16.12 -12.10
CA LYS A 34 -10.57 16.97 -12.60
C LYS A 34 -9.30 16.90 -11.76
N ALA A 35 -8.15 17.14 -12.39
CA ALA A 35 -6.84 17.15 -11.72
C ALA A 35 -6.73 18.22 -10.62
N GLY A 36 -7.34 19.39 -10.82
CA GLY A 36 -7.32 20.48 -9.84
C GLY A 36 -7.94 20.10 -8.50
N LEU A 37 -8.96 19.23 -8.47
CA LEU A 37 -9.56 18.78 -7.22
C LEU A 37 -8.59 17.93 -6.39
N SER A 38 -7.75 17.12 -7.06
CA SER A 38 -6.66 16.38 -6.39
C SER A 38 -5.67 17.34 -5.72
N ARG A 39 -5.39 18.49 -6.34
CA ARG A 39 -4.51 19.53 -5.77
C ARG A 39 -5.14 20.18 -4.54
N LEU A 40 -6.44 20.48 -4.56
CA LEU A 40 -7.17 21.01 -3.40
C LEU A 40 -7.19 20.03 -2.22
N MET A 41 -7.15 18.71 -2.49
CA MET A 41 -6.97 17.68 -1.47
C MET A 41 -5.51 17.51 -0.99
N GLY A 42 -4.60 18.41 -1.38
CA GLY A 42 -3.19 18.36 -0.99
C GLY A 42 -2.35 17.32 -1.74
N ARG A 43 -2.88 16.64 -2.77
CA ARG A 43 -2.16 15.59 -3.51
C ARG A 43 -1.45 16.18 -4.72
N ARG A 44 -0.12 16.17 -4.68
CA ARG A 44 0.75 16.61 -5.79
C ARG A 44 0.82 15.54 -6.90
N PRO A 45 1.07 15.93 -8.16
CA PRO A 45 1.29 14.98 -9.24
C PRO A 45 2.53 14.12 -8.98
N ILE A 46 2.47 12.83 -9.29
CA ILE A 46 3.57 11.87 -9.12
C ILE A 46 4.01 11.37 -10.49
N THR A 47 5.31 11.51 -10.80
CA THR A 47 5.91 11.03 -12.04
C THR A 47 6.24 9.53 -11.94
N ARG A 48 5.85 8.76 -12.97
CA ARG A 48 6.13 7.31 -13.05
C ARG A 48 7.64 7.04 -13.10
N GLY A 49 8.10 5.96 -12.48
CA GLY A 49 9.52 5.56 -12.48
C GLY A 49 10.12 5.37 -13.88
N MET A 50 9.36 4.80 -14.82
CA MET A 50 9.76 4.61 -16.22
C MET A 50 10.01 5.92 -17.00
N ALA A 51 9.44 7.05 -16.53
CA ALA A 51 9.62 8.35 -17.18
C ALA A 51 10.83 9.10 -16.61
N LYS A 52 11.58 8.48 -15.70
CA LYS A 52 12.76 9.05 -15.08
C LYS A 52 14.03 8.53 -15.78
N SER A 53 15.15 9.19 -15.51
CA SER A 53 16.49 8.73 -15.87
C SER A 53 16.94 7.53 -15.03
N HIS A 54 17.96 6.80 -15.49
CA HIS A 54 18.56 5.68 -14.75
C HIS A 54 19.07 6.08 -13.35
N HIS A 55 19.55 7.32 -13.17
CA HIS A 55 20.05 7.81 -11.88
C HIS A 55 18.92 8.06 -10.87
N ALA A 56 17.70 8.39 -11.33
CA ALA A 56 16.62 8.82 -10.46
C ALA A 56 15.63 7.70 -10.10
N HIS A 57 15.62 6.59 -10.85
CA HIS A 57 14.78 5.44 -10.55
C HIS A 57 15.37 4.16 -11.13
N PRO A 58 15.28 3.01 -10.44
CA PRO A 58 15.77 1.74 -10.99
C PRO A 58 15.05 1.24 -12.25
N LEU A 59 13.92 1.87 -12.61
CA LEU A 59 13.10 1.58 -13.80
C LEU A 59 13.27 2.66 -14.88
N GLY A 60 14.05 3.70 -14.59
CA GLY A 60 14.27 4.80 -15.49
C GLY A 60 15.27 4.46 -16.59
N GLY A 61 15.20 5.23 -17.68
CA GLY A 61 16.06 5.08 -18.84
C GLY A 61 15.64 4.01 -19.85
N GLY A 62 16.60 3.53 -20.64
CA GLY A 62 16.38 2.78 -21.88
C GLY A 62 16.00 3.68 -23.07
N SER A 63 16.08 3.12 -24.28
CA SER A 63 15.54 3.78 -25.48
C SER A 63 14.02 3.61 -25.54
N GLY A 64 13.30 4.68 -25.87
CA GLY A 64 11.85 4.67 -25.95
C GLY A 64 11.17 4.35 -24.61
N ARG A 65 10.09 3.56 -24.66
CA ARG A 65 9.32 3.17 -23.47
C ARG A 65 9.71 1.77 -23.02
N SER A 66 10.57 1.68 -22.02
CA SER A 66 11.04 0.41 -21.47
C SER A 66 10.66 0.23 -19.99
N LYS A 67 10.64 -1.02 -19.54
CA LYS A 67 10.53 -1.40 -18.11
C LYS A 67 11.89 -1.78 -17.52
N GLY A 68 12.97 -1.61 -18.28
CA GLY A 68 14.35 -1.87 -17.84
C GLY A 68 14.66 -3.34 -17.54
N ASN A 69 13.85 -4.29 -18.04
CA ASN A 69 13.93 -5.74 -17.76
C ASN A 69 14.14 -6.09 -16.27
N ARG A 70 13.52 -5.31 -15.37
CA ARG A 70 13.66 -5.44 -13.92
C ARG A 70 12.30 -5.70 -13.26
N PRO A 71 12.27 -6.40 -12.11
CA PRO A 71 11.04 -6.54 -11.36
C PRO A 71 10.53 -5.14 -10.93
N PRO A 72 9.22 -4.89 -10.93
CA PRO A 72 8.68 -3.60 -10.52
C PRO A 72 9.09 -3.24 -9.10
N CYS A 73 9.75 -2.09 -8.95
CA CYS A 73 10.24 -1.59 -7.67
C CYS A 73 9.92 -0.10 -7.49
N GLY A 74 10.04 0.38 -6.25
CA GLY A 74 10.02 1.80 -5.93
C GLY A 74 11.37 2.49 -6.19
N PRO A 75 11.47 3.80 -5.93
CA PRO A 75 12.71 4.57 -6.14
C PRO A 75 13.91 4.03 -5.36
N THR A 76 13.66 3.45 -4.18
CA THR A 76 14.67 2.84 -3.30
C THR A 76 14.98 1.38 -3.64
N GLY A 77 14.43 0.83 -4.73
CA GLY A 77 14.66 -0.55 -5.15
C GLY A 77 13.79 -1.60 -4.44
N VAL A 78 13.02 -1.22 -3.41
CA VAL A 78 12.07 -2.12 -2.75
C VAL A 78 11.00 -2.59 -3.74
N LEU A 79 10.74 -3.90 -3.79
CA LEU A 79 9.77 -4.49 -4.72
C LEU A 79 8.36 -3.95 -4.50
N ALA A 80 7.72 -3.51 -5.57
CA ALA A 80 6.36 -2.95 -5.54
C ALA A 80 5.28 -4.03 -5.59
N LYS A 81 5.63 -5.27 -5.95
CA LYS A 81 4.70 -6.40 -6.08
C LYS A 81 5.15 -7.56 -5.19
N GLY A 82 4.33 -7.92 -4.21
CA GLY A 82 4.48 -9.15 -3.42
C GLY A 82 5.68 -9.23 -2.48
N GLY A 83 6.35 -8.11 -2.14
CA GLY A 83 7.38 -8.08 -1.09
C GLY A 83 6.79 -7.69 0.25
N ASP A 84 7.08 -8.45 1.31
CA ASP A 84 6.76 -8.05 2.69
C ASP A 84 7.78 -7.00 3.15
N THR A 85 7.27 -5.84 3.58
CA THR A 85 8.11 -4.73 4.06
C THR A 85 8.16 -4.62 5.58
N ARG A 86 7.32 -5.40 6.29
CA ARG A 86 7.26 -5.36 7.75
C ARG A 86 8.46 -6.10 8.34
N ASN A 87 9.12 -5.47 9.31
CA ASN A 87 10.18 -6.13 10.10
C ASN A 87 9.60 -7.32 10.90
N LYS A 88 10.18 -8.51 10.70
CA LYS A 88 9.77 -9.78 11.34
C LYS A 88 9.94 -9.75 12.86
N LYS A 89 10.93 -9.02 13.38
CA LYS A 89 11.27 -8.95 14.82
C LYS A 89 10.42 -7.97 15.62
N GLN A 90 9.46 -7.29 14.99
CA GLN A 90 8.60 -6.34 15.68
C GLN A 90 7.79 -7.00 16.81
N PRO A 91 7.85 -6.52 18.07
CA PRO A 91 7.18 -7.14 19.20
C PRO A 91 5.66 -7.29 18.99
N SER A 92 5.05 -6.31 18.34
CA SER A 92 3.62 -6.30 18.01
C SER A 92 3.19 -7.43 17.06
N THR A 93 4.14 -8.13 16.42
CA THR A 93 3.85 -9.32 15.61
C THR A 93 3.27 -10.45 16.44
N LYS A 94 3.61 -10.54 17.74
CA LYS A 94 3.04 -11.53 18.68
C LYS A 94 1.53 -11.36 18.89
N LEU A 95 1.00 -10.16 18.64
CA LEU A 95 -0.43 -9.86 18.78
C LEU A 95 -1.24 -10.28 17.55
N ILE A 96 -0.58 -10.58 16.43
CA ILE A 96 -1.25 -10.91 15.17
C ILE A 96 -1.52 -12.41 15.13
N ILE A 97 -2.80 -12.80 15.15
CA ILE A 97 -3.21 -14.22 15.07
C ILE A 97 -3.23 -14.67 13.61
N ARG A 98 -3.81 -13.85 12.72
CA ARG A 98 -3.89 -14.13 11.28
C ARG A 98 -3.64 -12.86 10.50
N ARG A 99 -2.64 -12.88 9.61
CA ARG A 99 -2.32 -11.75 8.72
C ARG A 99 -3.43 -11.52 7.68
N ARG A 100 -3.56 -10.27 7.23
CA ARG A 100 -4.41 -9.91 6.08
C ARG A 100 -4.04 -10.71 4.84
N THR A 101 -5.03 -11.07 4.02
CA THR A 101 -4.81 -11.78 2.76
C THR A 101 -4.82 -10.79 1.59
N SER A 102 -3.80 -10.80 0.75
CA SER A 102 -3.78 -9.97 -0.46
C SER A 102 -4.54 -10.67 -1.56
N LYS A 103 -5.66 -10.09 -2.03
CA LYS A 103 -6.42 -10.63 -3.17
C LYS A 103 -5.58 -10.66 -4.47
N ARG A 104 -4.63 -9.73 -4.62
CA ARG A 104 -3.87 -9.55 -5.87
C ARG A 104 -2.59 -10.39 -5.93
N TYR A 105 -1.97 -10.66 -4.79
CA TYR A 105 -0.67 -11.34 -4.71
C TYR A 105 -0.72 -12.63 -3.87
N GLY A 106 -1.91 -13.04 -3.44
CA GLY A 106 -2.13 -14.21 -2.59
C GLY A 106 -1.72 -14.01 -1.13
N VAL A 107 -1.85 -15.09 -0.36
CA VAL A 107 -1.17 -15.24 0.94
C VAL A 107 0.21 -15.78 0.61
N LYS A 108 1.27 -15.00 0.85
CA LYS A 108 2.60 -15.60 0.90
C LYS A 108 2.71 -16.33 2.23
N SER A 109 2.87 -17.65 2.17
CA SER A 109 3.11 -18.51 3.31
C SER A 109 4.36 -18.05 4.05
N THR A 110 4.16 -17.57 5.28
CA THR A 110 5.13 -17.39 6.38
C THR A 110 6.42 -16.59 6.14
#